data_AF-A0A944DP44-F1
#
_entry.id   AF-A0A944DP44-F1
#
_cell.length_a   1.000
_cell.length_b   1.000
_cell.length_c   1.000
_cell.angle_alpha   90.00
_cell.angle_beta   90.00
_cell.angle_gamma   90.00
#
_symmetry.space_group_name_H-M   'P 1'
#
loop_
_entity.id
_entity.type
_entity.pdbx_description
1 polymer ?
#
loop_
_entity_poly.entity_id
_entity_poly.type
_entity_poly.pdbx_seq_one_letter_code
_entity_poly.pdbx_strand_id
1 'polypeptide(L)'
;MVDAWWHGLASGTTGRLPLGPGLVFQPAVAARQVAFARVRPRGDELILTATDSGEPWIGARVPLPAMDGAPRSGGTPWDGVQRRAIAASPGSPLVAVTRGGHGEIHLVDADAASAASVPVRTLSVPTPLNDGGHLAPGRPGDAAHGDPVGR
;
A
#
# COMPACT_ATOMS: atom_id res chain seq x y z
N MET A 1 -0.20 4.52 17.53
CA MET A 1 0.65 5.05 16.44
C MET A 1 1.24 3.85 15.71
N VAL A 2 1.28 3.87 14.39
CA VAL A 2 1.89 2.82 13.57
C VAL A 2 3.19 3.35 12.99
N ASP A 3 4.24 2.54 13.06
CA ASP A 3 5.56 2.87 12.53
C ASP A 3 6.04 1.76 11.58
N ALA A 4 6.77 2.15 10.55
CA ALA A 4 7.58 1.25 9.76
C ALA A 4 8.97 1.16 10.39
N TRP A 5 9.38 -0.06 10.76
CA TRP A 5 10.75 -0.33 11.18
C TRP A 5 11.58 -0.63 9.95
N TRP A 6 12.81 -0.10 9.92
CA TRP A 6 13.74 -0.35 8.83
C TRP A 6 15.13 -0.67 9.38
N HIS A 7 15.87 -1.44 8.60
CA HIS A 7 17.25 -1.79 8.89
C HIS A 7 18.07 -1.71 7.61
N GLY A 8 19.12 -0.88 7.61
CA GLY A 8 20.05 -0.74 6.50
C GLY A 8 21.11 -1.83 6.55
N LEU A 9 21.08 -2.77 5.61
CA LEU A 9 22.00 -3.91 5.61
C LEU A 9 23.48 -3.51 5.45
N ALA A 10 23.76 -2.45 4.68
CA ALA A 10 25.12 -1.97 4.44
C ALA A 10 25.65 -1.11 5.61
N SER A 11 24.81 -0.26 6.19
CA SER A 11 25.18 0.67 7.25
C SER A 11 25.04 0.08 8.66
N GLY A 12 24.28 -1.01 8.82
CA GLY A 12 23.88 -1.55 10.12
C GLY A 12 22.91 -0.66 10.90
N THR A 13 22.44 0.45 10.31
CA THR A 13 21.57 1.41 10.98
C THR A 13 20.14 0.88 11.06
N THR A 14 19.48 1.13 12.19
CA THR A 14 18.08 0.75 12.41
C THR A 14 17.31 1.99 12.81
N GLY A 15 16.11 2.14 12.29
CA GLY A 15 15.27 3.28 12.59
C GLY A 15 13.79 2.98 12.53
N ARG A 16 12.99 4.01 12.84
CA ARG A 16 11.54 3.99 12.78
C ARG A 16 11.08 5.17 11.96
N LEU A 17 10.19 4.91 11.01
CA LEU A 17 9.50 5.93 10.24
C LEU A 17 8.04 5.98 10.72
N PRO A 18 7.61 7.06 11.40
CA PRO A 18 6.25 7.17 11.89
C PRO A 18 5.28 7.32 10.72
N LEU A 19 4.47 6.29 10.48
CA LEU A 19 3.42 6.35 9.47
C LEU A 19 2.26 7.20 9.98
N GLY A 20 1.97 7.11 11.29
CA GLY A 20 0.98 7.88 12.06
C GLY A 20 -0.19 7.00 12.57
N PRO A 21 -1.33 7.57 13.01
CA PRO A 21 -2.43 6.79 13.55
C PRO A 21 -3.23 6.05 12.46
N GLY A 22 -3.76 4.88 12.79
CA GLY A 22 -4.56 4.04 11.89
C GLY A 22 -4.16 2.57 11.97
N LEU A 23 -4.68 1.79 11.04
CA LEU A 23 -4.27 0.41 10.83
C LEU A 23 -3.56 0.29 9.48
N VAL A 24 -2.43 -0.41 9.43
CA VAL A 24 -1.78 -0.79 8.17
C VAL A 24 -1.81 -2.30 8.04
N PHE A 25 -1.99 -2.76 6.81
CA PHE A 25 -1.90 -4.16 6.45
C PHE A 25 -0.87 -4.29 5.36
N GLN A 26 0.02 -5.28 5.51
CA GLN A 26 1.06 -5.74 4.58
C GLN A 26 1.67 -4.66 3.68
N PRO A 27 2.96 -4.29 3.84
CA PRO A 27 3.60 -3.45 2.85
C PRO A 27 3.69 -4.15 1.49
N ALA A 28 3.72 -3.36 0.41
CA ALA A 28 4.08 -3.84 -0.93
C ALA A 28 5.33 -3.13 -1.43
N VAL A 29 6.29 -3.89 -1.98
CA VAL A 29 7.54 -3.33 -2.49
C VAL A 29 7.41 -3.04 -3.98
N ALA A 30 7.58 -1.77 -4.32
CA ALA A 30 7.72 -1.29 -5.69
C ALA A 30 9.20 -1.04 -6.00
N ALA A 31 9.52 -0.71 -7.25
CA ALA A 31 10.90 -0.58 -7.71
C ALA A 31 11.81 0.33 -6.86
N ARG A 32 11.30 1.44 -6.34
CA ARG A 32 12.08 2.40 -5.53
C ARG A 32 11.41 2.78 -4.22
N GLN A 33 10.22 2.24 -3.97
CA GLN A 33 9.35 2.65 -2.88
C GLN A 33 8.77 1.43 -2.17
N VAL A 34 8.48 1.58 -0.89
CA VAL A 34 7.59 0.68 -0.16
C VAL A 34 6.27 1.39 0.04
N ALA A 35 5.17 0.69 -0.24
CA ALA A 35 3.83 1.22 -0.17
C ALA A 35 3.06 0.61 1.01
N PHE A 36 2.36 1.45 1.77
CA PHE A 36 1.52 1.04 2.89
C PHE A 36 0.09 1.57 2.68
N ALA A 37 -0.88 0.67 2.64
CA ALA A 37 -2.28 1.08 2.72
C ALA A 37 -2.65 1.28 4.20
N ARG A 38 -2.98 2.53 4.57
CA ARG A 38 -3.40 2.88 5.93
C ARG A 38 -4.88 3.21 5.98
N VAL A 39 -5.58 2.52 6.87
CA VAL A 39 -7.01 2.68 7.12
C VAL A 39 -7.22 3.53 8.37
N ARG A 40 -8.06 4.58 8.25
CA ARG A 40 -8.26 5.56 9.32
C ARG A 40 -9.71 6.03 9.41
N PRO A 41 -10.18 6.48 10.60
CA PRO A 41 -11.56 6.98 10.81
C PRO A 41 -12.02 8.21 9.99
N ARG A 42 -11.28 8.72 9.01
CA ARG A 42 -11.65 9.88 8.17
C ARG A 42 -11.17 9.78 6.72
N GLY A 43 -10.79 8.57 6.28
CA GLY A 43 -10.27 8.35 4.94
C GLY A 43 -8.98 7.54 4.97
N ASP A 44 -8.97 6.55 4.09
CA ASP A 44 -7.82 5.69 3.86
C ASP A 44 -6.77 6.46 3.06
N GLU A 45 -5.52 6.01 3.12
CA GLU A 45 -4.47 6.56 2.27
C GLU A 45 -3.45 5.50 1.90
N LEU A 46 -2.76 5.72 0.79
CA LEU A 46 -1.53 5.04 0.42
C LEU A 46 -0.35 5.91 0.87
N ILE A 47 0.53 5.36 1.69
CA ILE A 47 1.78 6.00 2.08
C ILE A 47 2.88 5.38 1.24
N LEU A 48 3.61 6.21 0.50
CA LEU A 48 4.77 5.78 -0.29
C LEU A 48 6.03 6.24 0.43
N THR A 49 6.89 5.30 0.76
CA THR A 49 8.18 5.57 1.41
C THR A 49 9.31 5.32 0.42
N ALA A 50 10.10 6.35 0.15
CA ALA A 50 11.30 6.22 -0.69
C ALA A 50 12.43 5.53 0.10
N THR A 51 13.26 4.77 -0.60
CA THR A 51 14.31 3.93 0.00
C THR A 51 15.71 4.14 -0.61
N ASP A 52 15.86 5.14 -1.48
CA ASP A 52 17.08 5.41 -2.25
C ASP A 52 18.21 6.08 -1.46
N SER A 53 17.91 6.73 -0.33
CA SER A 53 18.87 7.49 0.47
C SER A 53 19.47 6.74 1.67
N GLY A 54 19.25 5.43 1.79
CA GLY A 54 19.73 4.61 2.94
C GLY A 54 18.92 4.79 4.23
N GLU A 55 18.40 5.99 4.50
CA GLU A 55 17.32 6.23 5.47
C GLU A 55 15.99 6.44 4.73
N PRO A 56 14.95 5.61 5.00
CA PRO A 56 13.64 5.77 4.38
C PRO A 56 12.90 7.02 4.84
N TRP A 57 12.21 7.67 3.91
CA TRP A 57 11.38 8.85 4.18
C TRP A 57 10.06 8.78 3.43
N ILE A 58 9.04 9.53 3.88
CA ILE A 58 7.72 9.52 3.25
C ILE A 58 7.72 10.45 2.03
N GLY A 59 7.71 9.85 0.84
CA GLY A 59 7.64 10.54 -0.45
C GLY A 59 6.28 11.12 -0.74
N ALA A 60 5.22 10.37 -0.42
CA ALA A 60 3.86 10.79 -0.71
C ALA A 60 2.82 10.17 0.23
N ARG A 61 1.69 10.85 0.34
CA ARG A 61 0.46 10.33 0.93
C ARG A 61 -0.68 10.57 -0.06
N VAL A 62 -1.23 9.48 -0.58
CA VAL A 62 -2.26 9.50 -1.62
C VAL A 62 -3.60 9.15 -0.97
N PRO A 63 -4.61 10.04 -0.98
CA PRO A 63 -5.93 9.70 -0.48
C PRO A 63 -6.50 8.48 -1.22
N LEU A 64 -7.11 7.56 -0.47
CA LEU A 64 -7.84 6.43 -1.01
C LEU A 64 -9.33 6.55 -0.62
N PRO A 65 -10.25 6.13 -1.48
CA PRO A 65 -11.66 6.02 -1.11
C PRO A 65 -11.83 5.17 0.14
N ALA A 66 -12.63 5.62 1.11
CA ALA A 66 -12.87 4.88 2.33
C ALA A 66 -13.62 3.57 2.05
N MET A 67 -13.29 2.51 2.79
CA MET A 67 -14.08 1.26 2.76
C MET A 67 -15.38 1.45 3.53
N ASP A 68 -16.48 0.91 3.01
CA ASP A 68 -17.73 0.82 3.77
C ASP A 68 -17.49 -0.01 5.03
N GLY A 69 -17.95 0.52 6.17
CA GLY A 69 -17.75 -0.13 7.47
C GLY A 69 -16.33 -0.09 8.02
N ALA A 70 -15.37 0.62 7.39
CA ALA A 70 -13.95 0.65 7.79
C ALA A 70 -13.73 0.66 9.33
N PRO A 71 -12.74 -0.09 9.85
CA PRO A 71 -12.43 -0.17 11.27
C PRO A 71 -12.44 1.18 11.99
N ARG A 72 -13.12 1.22 13.14
CA ARG A 72 -13.27 2.41 13.98
C ARG A 72 -12.61 2.21 15.32
N SER A 73 -12.23 3.31 15.96
CA SER A 73 -11.70 3.29 17.31
C SER A 73 -12.72 2.68 18.27
N GLY A 74 -12.27 1.79 19.16
CA GLY A 74 -13.11 1.13 20.16
C GLY A 74 -13.94 -0.06 19.65
N GLY A 75 -13.87 -0.40 18.36
CA GLY A 75 -14.48 -1.61 17.81
C GLY A 75 -13.46 -2.71 17.52
N THR A 76 -13.93 -3.95 17.38
CA THR A 76 -13.09 -5.06 16.89
C THR A 76 -12.72 -4.81 15.43
N PRO A 77 -11.41 -4.75 15.09
CA PRO A 77 -11.01 -4.56 13.70
C PRO A 77 -11.57 -5.66 12.79
N TRP A 78 -12.04 -5.27 11.61
CA TRP A 78 -12.52 -6.17 10.55
C TRP A 78 -13.83 -6.90 10.83
N ASP A 79 -14.50 -6.63 11.95
CA ASP A 79 -15.80 -7.22 12.24
C ASP A 79 -16.87 -6.73 11.25
N GLY A 80 -17.32 -7.62 10.36
CA GLY A 80 -18.26 -7.29 9.28
C GLY A 80 -17.68 -6.44 8.14
N VAL A 81 -16.35 -6.32 8.04
CA VAL A 81 -15.69 -5.45 7.05
C VAL A 81 -14.73 -6.23 6.16
N GLN A 82 -14.83 -5.98 4.85
CA GLN A 82 -13.92 -6.56 3.86
C GLN A 82 -12.54 -5.87 3.93
N ARG A 83 -11.46 -6.66 4.06
CA ARG A 83 -10.09 -6.14 4.17
C ARG A 83 -9.63 -5.52 2.85
N ARG A 84 -8.74 -4.54 2.91
CA ARG A 84 -8.03 -3.99 1.75
C ARG A 84 -6.80 -4.82 1.44
N ALA A 85 -6.57 -5.11 0.16
CA ALA A 85 -5.35 -5.71 -0.34
C ALA A 85 -4.50 -4.65 -1.04
N ILE A 86 -3.19 -4.83 -0.98
CA ILE A 86 -2.19 -4.00 -1.65
C ILE A 86 -1.16 -4.92 -2.29
N ALA A 87 -0.71 -4.57 -3.49
CA ALA A 87 0.38 -5.26 -4.16
C ALA A 87 1.14 -4.32 -5.08
N ALA A 88 2.42 -4.62 -5.29
CA ALA A 88 3.31 -3.92 -6.21
C ALA A 88 4.27 -4.95 -6.81
N SER A 89 4.91 -4.59 -7.93
CA SER A 89 5.95 -5.42 -8.54
C SER A 89 7.32 -4.77 -8.28
N PRO A 90 8.35 -5.55 -7.91
CA PRO A 90 9.70 -5.02 -7.67
C PRO A 90 10.35 -4.35 -8.89
N GLY A 91 9.91 -4.65 -10.12
CA GLY A 91 10.42 -4.00 -11.33
C GLY A 91 9.51 -2.91 -11.89
N SER A 92 8.52 -2.46 -11.13
CA SER A 92 7.49 -1.51 -11.58
C SER A 92 7.22 -0.45 -10.52
N PRO A 93 6.97 0.82 -10.90
CA PRO A 93 6.49 1.83 -9.95
C PRO A 93 4.99 1.67 -9.66
N LEU A 94 4.28 0.76 -10.34
CA LEU A 94 2.84 0.61 -10.21
C LEU A 94 2.48 -0.13 -8.91
N VAL A 95 1.66 0.53 -8.10
CA VAL A 95 1.05 -0.02 -6.89
C VAL A 95 -0.45 -0.17 -7.11
N ALA A 96 -1.00 -1.34 -6.79
CA ALA A 96 -2.42 -1.64 -6.85
C ALA A 96 -2.97 -1.77 -5.42
N VAL A 97 -4.11 -1.12 -5.16
CA VAL A 97 -4.75 -1.13 -3.84
C VAL A 97 -6.25 -1.32 -4.02
N THR A 98 -6.84 -2.35 -3.43
CA THR A 98 -8.29 -2.57 -3.52
C THR A 98 -9.05 -1.67 -2.56
N ARG A 99 -10.32 -1.35 -2.83
CA ARG A 99 -11.20 -0.72 -1.82
C ARG A 99 -11.79 -1.78 -0.88
N GLY A 100 -11.08 -2.88 -0.63
CA GLY A 100 -11.65 -4.07 -0.01
C GLY A 100 -12.68 -4.75 -0.91
N GLY A 101 -13.90 -5.00 -0.42
CA GLY A 101 -14.93 -5.80 -1.10
C GLY A 101 -15.59 -5.18 -2.32
N HIS A 102 -15.35 -3.90 -2.61
CA HIS A 102 -16.21 -3.08 -3.48
C HIS A 102 -16.03 -3.30 -4.98
N GLY A 103 -15.19 -4.27 -5.40
CA GLY A 103 -14.92 -4.48 -6.81
C GLY A 103 -14.12 -3.33 -7.45
N GLU A 104 -13.34 -2.59 -6.65
CA GLU A 104 -12.53 -1.46 -7.09
C GLU A 104 -11.05 -1.72 -6.78
N ILE A 105 -10.19 -1.45 -7.76
CA ILE A 105 -8.73 -1.47 -7.64
C ILE A 105 -8.21 -0.08 -8.03
N HIS A 106 -7.52 0.58 -7.12
CA HIS A 106 -6.87 1.87 -7.36
C HIS A 106 -5.40 1.62 -7.73
N LEU A 107 -5.04 2.02 -8.94
CA LEU A 107 -3.69 1.97 -9.46
C LEU A 107 -3.00 3.32 -9.25
N VAL A 108 -1.83 3.28 -8.63
CA VAL A 108 -1.00 4.45 -8.33
C VAL A 108 0.37 4.22 -8.94
N ASP A 109 0.84 5.17 -9.74
CA ASP A 109 2.23 5.23 -10.17
C ASP A 109 3.06 5.89 -9.06
N ALA A 110 3.90 5.12 -8.36
CA ALA A 110 4.66 5.58 -7.21
C ALA A 110 5.74 6.62 -7.55
N ASP A 111 6.25 6.63 -8.78
CA ASP A 111 7.22 7.62 -9.23
C ASP A 111 6.51 8.96 -9.51
N ALA A 112 5.38 8.91 -10.22
CA ALA A 112 4.55 10.08 -10.45
C ALA A 112 3.95 10.63 -9.14
N ALA A 113 3.66 9.75 -8.18
CA ALA A 113 3.07 10.12 -6.90
C ALA A 113 3.96 11.01 -6.01
N SER A 114 5.26 11.00 -6.26
CA SER A 114 6.22 11.88 -5.58
C SER A 114 6.23 13.29 -6.18
N ALA A 115 5.56 13.51 -7.31
CA ALA A 115 5.24 14.83 -7.85
C ALA A 115 3.90 15.33 -7.28
N ALA A 116 3.71 16.65 -7.17
CA ALA A 116 2.64 17.32 -6.40
C ALA A 116 1.18 16.94 -6.74
N SER A 117 0.93 16.12 -7.76
CA SER A 117 -0.38 15.53 -8.06
C SER A 117 -0.20 14.06 -8.43
N VAL A 118 -0.86 13.18 -7.68
CA VAL A 118 -0.75 11.73 -7.87
C VAL A 118 -1.92 11.24 -8.73
N PRO A 119 -1.69 10.77 -9.96
CA PRO A 119 -2.77 10.17 -10.74
C PRO A 119 -3.16 8.83 -10.13
N VAL A 120 -4.44 8.70 -9.77
CA VAL A 120 -5.04 7.44 -9.34
C VAL A 120 -5.97 6.96 -10.45
N ARG A 121 -5.68 5.79 -11.03
CA ARG A 121 -6.59 5.15 -12.00
C ARG A 121 -7.40 4.07 -11.29
N THR A 122 -8.72 4.18 -11.34
CA THR A 122 -9.60 3.15 -10.80
C THR A 122 -9.94 2.12 -11.88
N LEU A 123 -9.75 0.85 -11.56
CA LEU A 123 -10.28 -0.29 -12.30
C LEU A 123 -11.47 -0.85 -11.53
N SER A 124 -12.59 -1.03 -12.21
CA SER A 124 -13.75 -1.75 -11.68
C SER A 124 -13.73 -3.19 -12.18
N VAL A 125 -14.02 -4.13 -11.29
CA VAL A 125 -14.23 -5.54 -11.64
C VAL A 125 -15.71 -5.89 -11.47
N PRO A 126 -16.25 -6.84 -12.26
CA PRO A 126 -17.69 -7.12 -12.28
C PRO A 126 -18.20 -7.87 -11.03
N THR A 127 -17.30 -8.30 -10.14
CA THR A 127 -17.62 -9.07 -8.94
C THR A 127 -16.99 -8.44 -7.70
N PRO A 128 -17.58 -8.64 -6.51
CA PRO A 128 -16.92 -8.27 -5.26
C PRO A 128 -15.52 -8.88 -5.13
N LEU A 129 -14.61 -8.12 -4.52
CA LEU A 129 -13.27 -8.58 -4.17
C LEU A 129 -13.28 -9.06 -2.72
N ASN A 130 -13.85 -10.24 -2.48
CA ASN A 130 -13.99 -10.80 -1.13
C ASN A 130 -12.62 -10.85 -0.42
N ASP A 131 -12.60 -10.43 0.85
CA ASP A 131 -11.41 -10.23 1.68
C ASP A 131 -10.35 -9.30 1.06
N GLY A 132 -10.76 -8.46 0.12
CA GLY A 132 -9.89 -7.57 -0.64
C GLY A 132 -9.33 -8.17 -1.93
N GLY A 133 -9.61 -9.44 -2.20
CA GLY A 133 -9.09 -10.18 -3.35
C GLY A 133 -7.60 -10.54 -3.22
N HIS A 134 -7.11 -11.32 -4.18
CA HIS A 134 -5.69 -11.64 -4.32
C HIS A 134 -5.11 -10.89 -5.51
N LEU A 135 -4.18 -9.97 -5.25
CA LEU A 135 -3.51 -9.18 -6.27
C LEU A 135 -2.11 -9.74 -6.53
N ALA A 136 -1.75 -9.91 -7.80
CA ALA A 136 -0.42 -10.30 -8.24
C ALA A 136 -0.02 -9.44 -9.46
N PRO A 137 0.47 -8.20 -9.23
CA PRO A 137 1.00 -7.37 -10.31
C PRO A 137 2.32 -7.95 -10.80
N GLY A 138 2.49 -7.97 -12.12
CA GLY A 138 3.72 -8.42 -12.75
C GLY A 138 3.92 -7.76 -14.11
N ARG A 139 5.18 -7.69 -14.53
CA ARG A 139 5.64 -7.28 -15.85
C ARG A 139 6.67 -8.30 -16.34
N PRO A 140 6.76 -8.56 -17.65
CA PRO A 140 7.83 -9.41 -18.17
C PRO A 140 9.21 -8.90 -17.71
N GLY A 141 10.00 -9.77 -17.09
CA GLY A 141 11.38 -9.47 -16.67
C GLY A 141 11.54 -8.71 -15.34
N ASP A 142 10.48 -8.50 -14.56
CA ASP A 142 10.49 -7.67 -13.34
C ASP A 142 10.89 -8.40 -12.05
N ALA A 143 11.36 -9.64 -12.16
CA ALA A 143 11.67 -10.53 -11.05
C ALA A 143 10.51 -10.85 -10.08
N ALA A 144 9.27 -10.47 -10.37
CA ALA A 144 8.12 -10.78 -9.51
C ALA A 144 7.90 -12.29 -9.32
N HIS A 145 8.36 -13.12 -10.25
CA HIS A 145 8.36 -14.59 -10.11
C HIS A 145 9.23 -15.11 -8.94
N GLY A 146 10.26 -14.36 -8.54
CA GLY A 146 11.08 -14.66 -7.37
C GLY A 146 10.37 -14.35 -6.05
N ASP A 147 9.23 -13.68 -6.14
CA ASP A 147 8.36 -13.30 -5.05
C ASP A 147 6.95 -13.90 -5.28
N PRO A 148 6.77 -15.21 -5.00
CA PRO A 148 5.51 -15.91 -5.25
C PRO A 148 4.35 -15.47 -4.34
N VAL A 149 4.60 -14.53 -3.41
CA VAL A 149 3.64 -14.08 -2.39
C VAL A 149 3.39 -12.58 -2.41
N GLY A 150 3.98 -11.81 -3.33
CA GLY A 150 3.78 -10.37 -3.46
C GLY A 150 4.49 -9.51 -2.39
N ARG A 151 5.71 -9.90 -1.97
CA ARG A 151 6.69 -9.24 -1.12
C ARG A 151 7.78 -8.48 -1.88
#